data_AF-A0A929JEH5-F1
#
_entry.id   AF-A0A929JEH5-F1
#
_cell.length_a   1.000
_cell.length_b   1.000
_cell.length_c   1.000
_cell.angle_alpha   90.00
_cell.angle_beta   90.00
_cell.angle_gamma   90.00
#
_symmetry.space_group_name_H-M   'P 1'
#
loop_
_entity.id
_entity.type
_entity.pdbx_description
1 polymer ?
#
loop_
_entity_poly.entity_id
_entity_poly.type
_entity_poly.pdbx_seq_one_letter_code
_entity_poly.pdbx_strand_id
1 'polypeptide(L)'
;VHFMHNFNRYYKQTGSVDEAVLLTINSTGRAIFITSIVLSSGFFIFMFASMTNLYNFGLITGSVVLVAMLSDLILIGAIMKLVIREKE
;
A
#
# COMPACT_ATOMS: atom_id res chain seq x y z
N VAL A 1 -2.22 -10.91 -6.84
CA VAL A 1 -2.35 -12.38 -7.01
C VAL A 1 -1.66 -13.17 -5.88
N HIS A 2 -0.45 -12.84 -5.40
CA HIS A 2 0.17 -13.51 -4.24
C HIS A 2 -0.56 -13.30 -2.89
N PHE A 3 -1.32 -12.22 -2.74
CA PHE A 3 -1.99 -11.88 -1.47
C PHE A 3 -3.15 -12.81 -1.11
N MET A 4 -3.96 -13.19 -2.12
CA MET A 4 -5.06 -14.13 -1.95
C MET A 4 -4.58 -15.52 -1.49
N HIS A 5 -3.39 -15.93 -1.92
CA HIS A 5 -2.82 -17.22 -1.52
C HIS A 5 -2.32 -17.21 -0.07
N ASN A 6 -1.73 -16.10 0.39
CA ASN A 6 -1.31 -15.95 1.78
C ASN A 6 -2.48 -15.75 2.74
N PHE A 7 -3.52 -15.01 2.34
CA PHE A 7 -4.72 -14.80 3.15
C PHE A 7 -5.45 -16.12 3.48
N ASN A 8 -5.61 -17.01 2.48
CA ASN A 8 -6.21 -18.33 2.70
C ASN A 8 -5.34 -19.22 3.64
N ARG A 9 -4.03 -18.96 3.72
CA ARG A 9 -3.11 -19.66 4.61
C ARG A 9 -3.20 -19.15 6.05
N TYR A 10 -3.29 -17.84 6.26
CA TYR A 10 -3.43 -17.22 7.59
C TYR A 10 -4.83 -17.45 8.19
N TYR A 11 -5.89 -17.38 7.38
CA TYR A 11 -7.25 -17.67 7.82
C TYR A 11 -7.39 -19.11 8.35
N LYS A 12 -6.69 -20.08 7.73
CA LYS A 12 -6.64 -21.46 8.21
C LYS A 12 -5.82 -21.67 9.49
N GLN A 13 -4.94 -20.74 9.87
CA GLN A 13 -4.05 -20.88 11.03
C GLN A 13 -4.54 -20.15 12.28
N THR A 14 -5.18 -18.98 12.14
CA THR A 14 -5.42 -18.09 13.29
C THR A 14 -6.82 -18.20 13.88
N GLY A 15 -7.84 -18.60 13.10
CA GLY A 15 -9.24 -18.72 13.56
C GLY A 15 -9.93 -17.40 13.92
N SER A 16 -9.17 -16.35 14.27
CA SER A 16 -9.64 -14.99 14.51
C SER A 16 -9.24 -14.06 13.37
N VAL A 17 -10.25 -13.43 12.83
CA VAL A 17 -10.19 -12.61 11.63
C VAL A 17 -9.49 -11.27 11.87
N ASP A 18 -9.77 -10.61 12.99
CA ASP A 18 -9.17 -9.31 13.34
C ASP A 18 -7.66 -9.41 13.55
N GLU A 19 -7.16 -10.51 14.11
CA GLU A 19 -5.74 -10.70 14.38
C GLU A 19 -4.95 -10.99 13.09
N ALA A 20 -5.52 -11.80 12.20
CA ALA A 20 -4.95 -12.04 10.87
C ALA A 20 -4.92 -10.75 10.03
N VAL A 21 -5.93 -9.88 10.17
CA VAL A 21 -5.97 -8.56 9.52
C VAL A 21 -4.87 -7.65 10.04
N LEU A 22 -4.74 -7.56 11.36
CA LEU A 22 -3.75 -6.71 12.02
C LEU A 22 -2.33 -7.14 11.63
N LEU A 23 -2.03 -8.44 11.66
CA LEU A 23 -0.73 -8.99 11.26
C LEU A 23 -0.44 -8.74 9.77
N THR A 24 -1.45 -8.85 8.92
CA THR A 24 -1.28 -8.65 7.47
C THR A 24 -1.02 -7.18 7.13
N ILE A 25 -1.75 -6.25 7.75
CA ILE A 25 -1.52 -4.80 7.61
C ILE A 25 -0.16 -4.42 8.19
N ASN A 26 0.23 -4.95 9.35
CA ASN A 26 1.48 -4.58 10.01
C ASN A 26 2.71 -5.12 9.23
N SER A 27 2.59 -6.29 8.61
CA SER A 27 3.62 -6.86 7.74
C SER A 27 3.66 -6.19 6.36
N THR A 28 2.56 -6.27 5.61
CA THR A 28 2.53 -5.84 4.20
C THR A 28 2.39 -4.32 4.08
N GLY A 29 1.57 -3.71 4.92
CA GLY A 29 1.36 -2.26 4.91
C GLY A 29 2.66 -1.51 5.21
N ARG A 30 3.51 -2.02 6.12
CA ARG A 30 4.85 -1.45 6.35
C ARG A 30 5.75 -1.55 5.13
N ALA A 31 5.75 -2.68 4.42
CA ALA A 31 6.54 -2.83 3.20
C ALA A 31 6.12 -1.82 2.12
N ILE A 32 4.81 -1.66 1.89
CA ILE A 32 4.24 -0.69 0.94
C ILE A 32 4.57 0.75 1.35
N PHE A 33 4.52 1.05 2.65
CA PHE A 33 4.86 2.38 3.18
C PHE A 33 6.32 2.75 2.88
N ILE A 34 7.25 1.82 3.12
CA ILE A 34 8.68 2.04 2.86
C ILE A 34 8.94 2.21 1.36
N THR A 35 8.41 1.33 0.51
CA THR A 35 8.64 1.43 -0.95
C THR A 35 8.07 2.71 -1.53
N SER A 36 6.92 3.16 -1.04
CA SER A 36 6.29 4.41 -1.48
C SER A 36 7.07 5.65 -1.05
N ILE A 37 7.64 5.68 0.15
CA ILE A 37 8.54 6.75 0.59
C ILE A 37 9.80 6.79 -0.29
N VAL A 38 10.41 5.63 -0.55
CA VAL A 38 11.61 5.54 -1.40
C VAL A 38 11.29 6.04 -2.82
N LEU A 39 10.14 5.62 -3.37
CA LEU A 39 9.70 6.02 -4.70
C LEU A 39 9.38 7.52 -4.76
N SER A 40 8.63 8.05 -3.80
CA SER A 40 8.34 9.49 -3.70
C SER A 40 9.62 10.31 -3.54
N SER A 41 10.58 9.84 -2.76
CA SER A 41 11.90 10.48 -2.60
C SER A 41 12.65 10.51 -3.92
N GLY A 42 12.61 9.42 -4.69
CA GLY A 42 13.17 9.35 -6.05
C GLY A 42 12.57 10.39 -6.99
N PHE A 43 11.26 10.62 -6.92
CA PHE A 43 10.60 11.66 -7.71
C PHE A 43 10.91 13.08 -7.24
N PHE A 44 11.10 13.29 -5.93
CA PHE A 44 11.50 14.59 -5.39
C PHE A 44 12.92 15.01 -5.83
N ILE A 45 13.80 14.08 -6.20
CA ILE A 45 15.11 14.43 -6.77
C ILE A 45 14.94 15.21 -8.08
N PHE A 46 13.91 14.94 -8.88
CA PHE A 46 13.64 15.72 -10.11
C PHE A 46 13.26 17.18 -9.83
N MET A 47 12.87 17.52 -8.61
CA MET A 47 12.61 18.90 -8.18
C MET A 47 13.90 19.74 -8.12
N PHE A 48 15.06 19.12 -7.96
CA PHE A 48 16.37 19.79 -8.03
C PHE A 48 16.85 20.04 -9.45
N ALA A 49 16.15 19.54 -10.47
CA ALA A 49 16.53 19.78 -11.86
C ALA A 49 16.25 21.23 -12.26
N SER A 50 17.19 21.86 -12.96
CA SER A 50 17.05 23.22 -13.49
C SER A 50 15.96 23.36 -14.57
N MET A 51 15.45 22.24 -15.10
CA MET A 51 14.39 22.21 -16.11
C MET A 51 13.02 22.24 -15.42
N THR A 52 12.23 23.30 -15.64
CA THR A 52 10.88 23.46 -15.09
C THR A 52 9.94 22.29 -15.43
N ASN A 53 10.11 21.66 -16.59
CA ASN A 53 9.35 20.47 -16.97
C ASN A 53 9.62 19.29 -16.03
N LEU A 54 10.87 19.08 -15.61
CA LEU A 54 11.24 18.01 -14.68
C LEU A 54 10.74 18.31 -13.26
N TYR A 55 10.79 19.57 -12.84
CA TYR A 55 10.24 20.00 -11.56
C TYR A 55 8.74 19.68 -11.46
N ASN A 56 7.94 20.12 -12.44
CA ASN A 56 6.49 19.87 -12.46
C ASN A 56 6.19 18.36 -12.55
N PHE A 57 6.96 17.62 -13.34
CA PHE A 57 6.83 16.17 -13.45
C PHE A 57 7.11 15.45 -12.12
N GLY A 58 8.20 15.82 -11.43
CA GLY A 58 8.54 15.25 -10.12
C GLY A 58 7.47 15.54 -9.07
N LEU A 59 6.94 16.76 -9.06
CA LEU A 59 5.93 17.19 -8.09
C LEU A 59 4.58 16.48 -8.31
N ILE A 60 4.12 16.41 -9.57
CA ILE A 60 2.87 15.69 -9.91
C ILE A 60 3.05 14.19 -9.65
N THR A 61 4.13 13.58 -10.11
CA THR A 61 4.33 12.12 -10.00
C THR A 61 4.55 11.70 -8.55
N GLY A 62 5.32 12.46 -7.77
CA GLY A 62 5.47 12.23 -6.33
C GLY A 62 4.12 12.31 -5.59
N SER A 63 3.29 13.30 -5.92
CA SER A 63 1.94 13.43 -5.36
C SER A 63 1.04 12.25 -5.73
N VAL A 64 1.09 11.80 -7.00
CA VAL A 64 0.35 10.61 -7.47
C VAL A 64 0.79 9.36 -6.72
N VAL A 65 2.09 9.17 -6.48
CA VAL A 65 2.60 8.03 -5.71
C VAL A 65 2.08 8.03 -4.28
N LEU A 66 2.04 9.19 -3.61
CA LEU A 66 1.48 9.30 -2.26
C LEU A 66 -0.02 8.98 -2.23
N VAL A 67 -0.79 9.48 -3.20
CA VAL A 67 -2.22 9.18 -3.31
C VAL A 67 -2.46 7.70 -3.65
N ALA A 68 -1.65 7.11 -4.52
CA ALA A 68 -1.70 5.70 -4.87
C ALA A 68 -1.39 4.82 -3.66
N MET A 69 -0.37 5.17 -2.88
CA MET A 69 -0.03 4.49 -1.63
C MET A 69 -1.17 4.54 -0.61
N LEU A 70 -1.78 5.72 -0.40
CA LEU A 70 -2.95 5.86 0.48
C LEU A 70 -4.12 5.02 -0.02
N SER A 71 -4.36 5.05 -1.33
CA SER A 71 -5.39 4.24 -1.97
C SER A 71 -5.11 2.77 -1.72
N ASP A 72 -3.89 2.27 -1.95
CA ASP A 72 -3.51 0.88 -1.71
C ASP A 72 -3.70 0.45 -0.26
N LEU A 73 -3.33 1.29 0.73
CA LEU A 73 -3.53 0.99 2.15
C LEU A 73 -5.02 0.92 2.52
N ILE A 74 -5.83 1.87 2.00
CA ILE A 74 -7.28 1.90 2.23
C ILE A 74 -7.95 0.70 1.52
N LEU A 75 -7.58 0.42 0.27
CA LEU A 75 -8.12 -0.69 -0.51
C LEU A 75 -7.73 -2.03 0.11
N ILE A 76 -6.51 -2.16 0.63
CA ILE A 76 -6.10 -3.34 1.42
C ILE A 76 -6.98 -3.50 2.65
N GLY A 77 -7.17 -2.45 3.46
CA GLY A 77 -8.02 -2.53 4.64
C GLY A 77 -9.48 -2.86 4.29
N ALA A 78 -10.00 -2.21 3.25
CA ALA A 78 -11.38 -2.38 2.78
C ALA A 78 -11.63 -3.77 2.20
N ILE A 79 -10.77 -4.26 1.30
CA ILE A 79 -10.85 -5.63 0.75
C ILE A 79 -10.76 -6.64 1.88
N MET A 80 -9.85 -6.46 2.84
CA MET A 80 -9.73 -7.39 3.95
C MET A 80 -11.05 -7.45 4.73
N LYS A 81 -11.62 -6.29 5.10
CA LYS A 81 -12.92 -6.20 5.79
C LYS A 81 -14.08 -6.76 4.94
N LEU A 82 -14.05 -6.62 3.62
CA LEU A 82 -15.09 -7.12 2.70
C LEU A 82 -15.04 -8.63 2.51
N VAL A 83 -13.85 -9.21 2.33
CA VAL A 83 -13.65 -10.67 2.25
C VAL A 83 -14.07 -11.36 3.55
N ILE A 84 -13.94 -10.66 4.68
CA ILE A 84 -14.41 -11.11 6.00
C ILE A 84 -15.93 -11.10 6.12
N ARG A 85 -16.61 -10.20 5.41
CA ARG A 85 -18.06 -10.01 5.50
C ARG A 85 -18.85 -11.07 4.72
N GLU A 86 -18.19 -11.94 3.96
CA GLU A 86 -18.81 -13.06 3.24
C GLU A 86 -18.91 -14.34 4.10
N LYS A 87 -19.25 -14.16 5.39
CA LYS A 87 -19.63 -15.24 6.30
C LYS A 87 -20.60 -14.74 7.38
N GLU A 88 -21.65 -14.05 6.94
CA GLU A 88 -22.94 -14.09 7.63
C GLU A 88 -23.86 -15.06 6.89
#